data_AF-A0A2G2N923-F1
#
_entry.id   AF-A0A2G2N923-F1
#
_cell.length_a   1.000
_cell.length_b   1.000
_cell.length_c   1.000
_cell.angle_alpha   90.00
_cell.angle_beta   90.00
_cell.angle_gamma   90.00
#
_symmetry.space_group_name_H-M   'P 1'
#
loop_
_entity.id
_entity.type
_entity.pdbx_description
1 polymer ?
#
loop_
_entity_poly.entity_id
_entity_poly.type
_entity_poly.pdbx_seq_one_letter_code
_entity_poly.pdbx_strand_id
1 'polypeptide(L)' 'MVTCYLKYVIDPYKAAEFERYSKMWIPLVQRFGGQHHGYFLPSEGANNIAIALFTFESLAVYEKYREAS' A
#
# COMPACT_ATOMS: atom_id res chain seq x y z
N MET A 1 -14.11 1.56 -11.12
CA MET A 1 -13.20 0.93 -10.15
C MET A 1 -11.76 1.15 -10.61
N VAL A 2 -10.87 1.57 -9.71
CA VAL A 2 -9.46 1.84 -10.00
C VAL A 2 -8.59 1.20 -8.92
N THR A 3 -7.59 0.43 -9.33
CA THR A 3 -6.61 -0.16 -8.40
C THR A 3 -5.29 0.56 -8.53
N CYS A 4 -4.80 1.11 -7.43
CA CYS A 4 -3.49 1.70 -7.34
C CYS A 4 -2.46 0.61 -7.09
N TYR A 5 -1.33 0.72 -7.79
CA TYR A 5 -0.17 -0.14 -7.63
C TYR A 5 1.01 0.70 -7.14
N LEU A 6 1.55 0.33 -5.97
CA LEU A 6 2.78 0.92 -5.46
C LEU A 6 3.87 -0.14 -5.41
N LYS A 7 5.02 0.19 -6.00
CA LYS A 7 6.26 -0.58 -5.90
C LYS A 7 7.23 0.16 -4.98
N TYR A 8 7.58 -0.46 -3.87
CA TYR A 8 8.59 0.03 -2.96
C TYR A 8 9.91 -0.69 -3.22
N VAL A 9 10.99 0.08 -3.30
CA VAL A 9 12.35 -0.42 -3.11
C VAL A 9 12.70 -0.16 -1.66
N ILE A 10 12.80 -1.22 -0.86
CA ILE A 10 13.02 -1.16 0.58
C ILE A 10 14.46 -1.56 0.92
N ASP A 11 14.95 -1.11 2.07
CA ASP A 11 16.16 -1.67 2.67
C ASP A 11 15.82 -3.08 3.21
N PRO A 12 16.45 -4.16 2.69
CA PRO A 12 16.15 -5.54 3.13
C PRO A 12 16.39 -5.76 4.63
N TYR A 13 17.31 -5.00 5.23
CA TYR A 13 17.62 -5.11 6.65
C TYR A 13 16.58 -4.41 7.54
N LYS A 14 15.67 -3.64 6.95
CA LYS A 14 14.58 -2.93 7.64
C LYS A 14 13.19 -3.46 7.26
N ALA A 15 13.12 -4.72 6.82
CA ALA A 15 11.87 -5.34 6.39
C ALA A 15 10.83 -5.39 7.53
N ALA A 16 11.26 -5.61 8.77
CA ALA A 16 10.36 -5.65 9.93
C ALA A 16 9.75 -4.26 10.24
N GLU A 17 10.53 -3.20 10.14
CA GLU A 17 10.06 -1.82 10.28
C GLU A 17 9.10 -1.45 9.15
N PHE A 18 9.40 -1.89 7.92
CA PHE A 18 8.51 -1.71 6.78
C PHE A 18 7.19 -2.48 6.95
N GLU A 19 7.22 -3.69 7.49
CA GLU A 19 5.99 -4.45 7.81
C GLU A 19 5.14 -3.69 8.84
N ARG A 20 5.77 -3.16 9.90
CA ARG A 20 5.06 -2.37 10.91
C ARG A 20 4.43 -1.10 10.31
N TYR A 21 5.19 -0.37 9.49
CA TYR A 21 4.69 0.78 8.74
C TYR A 21 3.50 0.41 7.85
N SER A 22 3.63 -0.69 7.11
CA SER A 22 2.63 -1.20 6.18
C SER A 22 1.31 -1.53 6.87
N LYS A 23 1.36 -2.20 8.02
CA LYS A 23 0.16 -2.55 8.81
C LYS A 23 -0.60 -1.30 9.29
N MET A 24 0.08 -0.19 9.56
CA MET A 24 -0.56 1.07 9.96
C MET A 24 -1.29 1.76 8.79
N TRP A 25 -0.86 1.54 7.55
CA TRP A 25 -1.46 2.15 6.36
C TRP A 25 -2.78 1.51 5.93
N ILE A 26 -2.94 0.20 6.17
CA ILE A 26 -4.15 -0.56 5.81
C ILE A 26 -5.44 0.12 6.33
N PRO A 27 -5.59 0.42 7.64
CA PRO A 27 -6.80 1.05 8.16
C PRO A 27 -6.98 2.50 7.67
N LEU A 28 -5.88 3.19 7.32
CA LEU A 28 -5.95 4.56 6.82
C LEU A 28 -6.64 4.60 5.44
N VAL A 29 -6.24 3.72 4.52
CA VAL A 29 -6.90 3.62 3.21
C VAL A 29 -8.38 3.26 3.34
N GLN A 30 -8.72 2.35 4.26
CA GLN A 30 -10.11 2.00 4.57
C GLN A 30 -10.92 3.18 5.09
N ARG A 31 -10.33 4.02 5.95
CA ARG A 31 -10.96 5.23 6.47
C ARG A 31 -11.34 6.23 5.37
N PHE A 32 -10.57 6.29 4.29
CA PHE A 32 -10.84 7.17 3.15
C PHE A 32 -11.68 6.52 2.04
N GLY A 33 -12.34 5.39 2.33
CA GLY A 33 -13.25 4.72 1.39
C GLY A 33 -12.54 3.85 0.35
N GLY A 34 -11.25 3.55 0.54
CA GLY A 34 -10.49 2.62 -0.29
C GLY A 34 -10.44 1.22 0.32
N GLN A 35 -10.43 0.19 -0.50
CA GLN A 35 -10.17 -1.18 -0.07
C GLN A 35 -8.69 -1.49 -0.20
N HIS A 36 -7.99 -1.71 0.92
CA HIS A 36 -6.61 -2.17 0.89
C HIS A 36 -6.54 -3.69 0.70
N HIS A 37 -5.77 -4.17 -0.28
CA HIS A 37 -5.63 -5.60 -0.59
C HIS A 37 -4.44 -6.27 0.10
N GLY A 38 -3.51 -5.46 0.60
CA GLY A 38 -2.40 -5.91 1.41
C GLY A 38 -1.09 -5.29 0.98
N TYR A 39 -0.10 -5.44 1.85
CA TYR A 39 1.30 -5.24 1.51
C TYR A 39 1.92 -6.63 1.32
N PHE A 40 2.55 -6.82 0.18
CA PHE A 40 3.19 -8.07 -0.21
C PHE A 40 4.69 -7.87 -0.05
N LEU A 41 5.25 -8.45 1.01
CA LEU A 41 6.67 -8.42 1.32
C LEU A 41 7.43 -9.47 0.50
N PRO A 42 8.74 -9.26 0.27
CA PRO A 42 9.53 -10.22 -0.49
C PRO A 42 9.69 -11.54 0.31
N SER A 43 9.39 -12.65 -0.34
CA SER A 43 9.65 -14.01 0.17
C SER A 43 10.60 -14.79 -0.73
N GLU A 44 10.46 -14.64 -2.05
CA GLU A 44 11.31 -15.26 -3.07
C GLU A 44 11.69 -14.22 -4.13
N GLY A 45 12.89 -14.35 -4.72
CA GLY A 45 13.40 -13.40 -5.72
C GLY A 45 14.03 -12.15 -5.10
N ALA A 46 13.70 -10.96 -5.62
CA ALA A 46 14.29 -9.71 -5.16
C ALA A 46 13.89 -9.41 -3.71
N ASN A 47 14.86 -9.47 -2.80
CA ASN A 47 14.64 -9.30 -1.36
C ASN A 47 14.37 -7.84 -0.92
N ASN A 48 14.36 -6.90 -1.86
CA ASN A 48 14.23 -5.47 -1.61
C ASN A 48 13.00 -4.86 -2.28
N ILE A 49 12.10 -5.67 -2.85
CA ILE A 49 10.87 -5.20 -3.49
C ILE A 49 9.66 -5.59 -2.66
N ALA A 50 8.86 -4.59 -2.27
CA ALA A 50 7.54 -4.78 -1.69
C ALA A 50 6.48 -4.10 -2.55
N ILE A 51 5.27 -4.65 -2.56
CA ILE A 51 4.15 -4.17 -3.36
C ILE A 51 2.97 -3.85 -2.46
N ALA A 52 2.26 -2.75 -2.73
CA ALA A 52 0.96 -2.47 -2.13
C ALA A 52 -0.10 -2.30 -3.22
N LEU A 53 -1.28 -2.85 -2.95
CA LEU A 53 -2.45 -2.74 -3.81
C LEU A 53 -3.64 -2.24 -3.00
N PHE A 54 -4.35 -1.26 -3.55
CA PHE A 54 -5.61 -0.79 -2.97
C PHE A 54 -6.53 -0.25 -4.06
N THR A 55 -7.84 -0.37 -3.84
CA THR A 55 -8.87 -0.05 -4.84
C THR A 55 -9.83 1.01 -4.33
N PHE A 56 -10.18 1.92 -5.23
CA PHE A 56 -11.25 2.88 -5.05
C PHE A 56 -12.33 2.67 -6.11
N GLU A 57 -13.57 3.09 -5.81
CA GLU A 57 -14.70 2.94 -6.72
C GLU A 57 -14.53 3.73 -8.03
N SER A 58 -13.88 4.91 -7.97
CA SER A 58 -13.59 5.76 -9.12
C SER A 58 -12.33 6.59 -8.92
N LEU A 59 -11.83 7.21 -10.00
CA LEU A 59 -10.70 8.16 -9.91
C LEU A 59 -11.04 9.35 -9.01
N ALA A 60 -12.26 9.87 -9.06
CA ALA A 60 -12.68 11.00 -8.22
C ALA A 60 -12.62 10.68 -6.72
N VAL A 61 -12.92 9.43 -6.31
CA VAL A 61 -12.78 9.02 -4.90
C VAL A 61 -11.29 8.92 -4.52
N TYR A 62 -10.46 8.37 -5.42
CA TYR A 62 -9.02 8.30 -5.22
C TYR A 62 -8.36 9.68 -5.08
N GLU A 63 -8.76 10.66 -5.90
CA GLU A 63 -8.24 12.03 -5.85
C GLU A 63 -8.54 12.70 -4.50
N LYS A 64 -9.78 12.57 -3.99
CA LYS A 64 -10.14 13.05 -2.65
C LYS A 64 -9.29 12.41 -1.55
N TYR A 65 -9.02 11.11 -1.65
CA TYR A 65 -8.11 10.44 -0.73
C TYR A 65 -6.72 11.06 -0.78
N ARG A 66 -6.17 11.32 -1.98
CA ARG A 66 -4.83 11.88 -2.17
C ARG A 66 -4.68 13.30 -1.61
N GLU A 67 -5.74 14.10 -1.64
CA GLU A 67 -5.74 15.46 -1.07
C GLU A 67 -5.86 15.46 0.46
N ALA A 68 -6.48 14.43 1.04
CA ALA A 68 -6.77 14.35 2.47
C ALA A 68 -5.77 13.49 3.29
N SER A 69 -4.84 12.79 2.62
CA SER A 69 -3.88 11.84 3.21
C SER A 69 -2.49 12.40 3.44
#